data_AF-A0A552JD17-F1
#
_entry.id   AF-A0A552JD17-F1
#
_cell.length_a   1.000
_cell.length_b   1.000
_cell.length_c   1.000
_cell.angle_alpha   90.00
_cell.angle_beta   90.00
_cell.angle_gamma   90.00
#
_symmetry.space_group_name_H-M   'P 1'
#
loop_
_entity.id
_entity.type
_entity.pdbx_description
1 polymer ?
#
loop_
_entity_poly.entity_id
_entity_poly.type
_entity_poly.pdbx_seq_one_letter_code
_entity_poly.pdbx_strand_id
1 'polypeptide(L)'
;MKNNFWGLIWSSFNEIQGVLLGLLGFLGGIALIRYPFNTAIPLDLVIIVSFFTLLLIATLLSAVNTLLRQKQKLESDIKQLQEVNQNLETEIKQRIIPKILRIQKNVISEIVFLLETSELFANDIYISFYYTDDDGFENLIGIGFVNLIQSDGKIQAILNQPSPNYQNIIDSLDKNDPKLIEKIIIKPSAPRNFNTGQP
;
A
#
# COMPACT_ATOMS: atom_id res chain seq x y z
N MET A 1 -19.45 24.93 -4.40
CA MET A 1 -18.58 25.42 -3.29
C MET A 1 -18.84 24.71 -1.96
N LYS A 2 -19.21 23.42 -1.96
CA LYS A 2 -19.66 22.69 -0.75
C LYS A 2 -18.54 21.97 0.01
N ASN A 3 -17.33 21.90 -0.57
CA ASN A 3 -16.24 21.04 -0.08
C ASN A 3 -15.01 21.83 0.41
N ASN A 4 -15.08 23.15 0.46
CA ASN A 4 -13.99 23.98 1.01
C ASN A 4 -14.25 24.27 2.49
N PHE A 5 -13.18 24.49 3.26
CA PHE A 5 -13.22 24.83 4.69
C PHE A 5 -14.28 25.91 5.01
N TRP A 6 -14.33 26.98 4.22
CA TRP A 6 -15.33 28.05 4.33
C TRP A 6 -16.77 27.60 4.06
N GLY A 7 -16.98 26.64 3.17
CA GLY A 7 -18.30 26.08 2.86
C GLY A 7 -18.85 25.22 3.99
N LEU A 8 -17.99 24.49 4.70
CA LEU A 8 -18.37 23.69 5.87
C LEU A 8 -18.67 24.58 7.09
N ILE A 9 -17.87 25.64 7.30
CA ILE A 9 -18.18 26.66 8.32
C ILE A 9 -19.50 27.35 7.99
N TRP A 10 -19.73 27.74 6.73
CA TRP A 10 -20.96 28.41 6.32
C TRP A 10 -22.21 27.53 6.43
N SER A 11 -22.11 26.23 6.09
CA SER A 11 -23.26 25.32 6.24
C SER A 11 -23.58 25.04 7.70
N SER A 12 -22.57 24.80 8.53
CA SER A 12 -22.75 24.57 9.96
C SER A 12 -23.24 25.84 10.68
N PHE A 13 -22.80 27.02 10.22
CA PHE A 13 -23.33 28.31 10.66
C PHE A 13 -24.81 28.45 10.29
N ASN A 14 -25.22 28.25 9.04
CA ASN A 14 -26.63 28.37 8.64
C ASN A 14 -27.56 27.35 9.33
N GLU A 15 -27.08 26.13 9.58
CA GLU A 15 -27.85 25.06 10.20
C GLU A 15 -28.12 25.31 11.70
N ILE A 16 -27.19 25.93 12.41
CA ILE A 16 -27.32 26.27 13.84
C ILE A 16 -27.92 27.67 14.04
N GLN A 17 -27.60 28.62 13.16
CA GLN A 17 -27.86 30.05 13.38
C GLN A 17 -29.14 30.56 12.73
N GLY A 18 -29.82 29.83 11.84
CA GLY A 18 -31.06 30.34 11.22
C GLY A 18 -32.16 30.68 12.24
N VAL A 19 -32.34 29.82 13.24
CA VAL A 19 -33.31 30.03 14.34
C VAL A 19 -32.76 31.00 15.39
N LEU A 20 -31.47 30.90 15.72
CA LEU A 20 -30.81 31.74 16.72
C LEU A 20 -30.66 33.20 16.27
N LEU A 21 -30.30 33.46 15.00
CA LEU A 21 -30.26 34.80 14.39
C LEU A 21 -31.65 35.38 14.21
N GLY A 22 -32.66 34.55 13.88
CA GLY A 22 -34.05 34.99 13.85
C GLY A 22 -34.52 35.47 15.24
N LEU A 23 -34.18 34.71 16.29
CA LEU A 23 -34.51 35.05 17.67
C LEU A 23 -33.70 36.26 18.18
N LEU A 24 -32.40 36.33 17.89
CA LEU A 24 -31.55 37.48 18.21
C LEU A 24 -31.97 38.75 17.45
N GLY A 25 -32.36 38.62 16.18
CA GLY A 25 -32.87 39.72 15.37
C GLY A 25 -34.23 40.21 15.88
N PHE A 26 -35.11 39.30 16.32
CA PHE A 26 -36.37 39.64 16.95
C PHE A 26 -36.18 40.37 18.30
N LEU A 27 -35.32 39.83 19.18
CA LEU A 27 -34.98 40.46 20.46
C LEU A 27 -34.26 41.81 20.26
N GLY A 28 -33.36 41.88 19.28
CA GLY A 28 -32.67 43.11 18.87
C GLY A 28 -33.65 44.16 18.33
N GLY A 29 -34.64 43.74 17.53
CA GLY A 29 -35.71 44.62 17.05
C GLY A 29 -36.55 45.18 18.19
N ILE A 30 -36.95 44.35 19.15
CA ILE A 30 -37.66 44.80 20.36
C ILE A 30 -36.80 45.79 21.17
N ALA A 31 -35.51 45.51 21.31
CA ALA A 31 -34.58 46.38 22.04
C ALA A 31 -34.41 47.75 21.35
N LEU A 32 -34.28 47.79 20.02
CA LEU A 32 -34.18 49.02 19.24
C LEU A 32 -35.47 49.86 19.26
N ILE A 33 -36.63 49.22 19.34
CA ILE A 33 -37.92 49.91 19.55
C ILE A 33 -37.98 50.53 20.94
N ARG A 34 -37.43 49.85 21.96
CA ARG A 34 -37.46 50.31 23.35
C ARG A 34 -36.41 51.38 23.68
N TYR A 35 -35.26 51.36 22.99
CA TYR A 35 -34.10 52.23 23.24
C TYR A 35 -33.62 52.88 21.92
N PRO A 36 -34.06 54.12 21.60
CA PRO A 36 -33.56 54.84 20.43
C PRO A 36 -32.08 55.22 20.60
N PHE A 37 -31.34 55.28 19.49
CA PHE A 37 -29.87 55.40 19.41
C PHE A 37 -29.19 56.55 20.18
N ASN A 38 -29.97 57.52 20.70
CA ASN A 38 -29.48 58.66 21.48
C ASN A 38 -29.74 58.54 22.99
N THR A 39 -30.10 57.34 23.49
CA THR A 39 -30.32 57.09 24.91
C THR A 39 -29.09 56.44 25.55
N ALA A 40 -28.76 56.86 26.78
CA ALA A 40 -27.74 56.19 27.58
C ALA A 40 -28.19 54.74 27.83
N ILE A 41 -27.40 53.77 27.35
CA ILE A 41 -27.70 52.35 27.50
C ILE A 41 -27.46 51.97 28.98
N PRO A 42 -28.41 51.31 29.66
CA PRO A 42 -28.19 50.87 31.03
C PRO A 42 -27.06 49.83 31.08
N LEU A 43 -26.15 50.01 32.03
CA LEU A 43 -24.98 49.15 32.22
C LEU A 43 -25.37 47.66 32.37
N ASP A 44 -26.50 47.40 33.03
CA ASP A 44 -27.02 46.05 33.24
C ASP A 44 -27.27 45.29 31.93
N LEU A 45 -27.76 45.98 30.89
CA LEU A 45 -28.01 45.37 29.58
C LEU A 45 -26.70 45.07 28.85
N VAL A 46 -25.72 45.98 28.95
CA VAL A 46 -24.38 45.78 28.38
C VAL A 46 -23.71 44.55 28.99
N ILE A 47 -23.82 44.36 30.31
CA ILE A 47 -23.28 43.21 31.02
C ILE A 47 -23.91 41.90 30.52
N ILE A 48 -25.24 41.85 30.40
CA ILE A 48 -25.96 40.66 29.93
C ILE A 48 -25.55 40.30 28.50
N VAL A 49 -25.58 41.28 27.58
CA VAL A 49 -25.21 41.04 26.17
C VAL A 49 -23.74 40.63 26.07
N SER A 50 -22.84 41.28 26.81
CA SER A 50 -21.42 40.93 26.85
C SER A 50 -21.18 39.51 27.38
N PHE A 51 -21.96 39.05 28.36
CA PHE A 51 -21.85 37.68 28.87
C PHE A 51 -22.21 36.65 27.79
N PHE A 52 -23.34 36.85 27.09
CA PHE A 52 -23.76 35.93 26.03
C PHE A 52 -22.84 35.95 24.81
N THR A 53 -22.28 37.11 24.43
CA THR A 53 -21.29 37.18 23.34
C THR A 53 -20.01 36.45 23.71
N LEU A 54 -19.50 36.59 24.94
CA LEU A 54 -18.34 35.84 25.41
C LEU A 54 -18.60 34.33 25.44
N LEU A 55 -19.79 33.91 25.89
CA LEU A 55 -20.18 32.49 25.90
C LEU A 55 -20.22 31.91 24.47
N LEU A 56 -20.76 32.67 23.52
CA LEU A 56 -20.78 32.30 22.10
C LEU A 56 -19.36 32.18 21.52
N ILE A 57 -18.48 33.14 21.81
CA ILE A 57 -17.09 33.10 21.37
C ILE A 57 -16.36 31.88 21.95
N ALA A 58 -16.55 31.59 23.23
CA ALA A 58 -15.93 30.45 23.90
C ALA A 58 -16.39 29.10 23.30
N THR A 59 -17.69 28.98 23.00
CA THR A 59 -18.24 27.76 22.35
C THR A 59 -17.71 27.59 20.94
N LEU A 60 -17.63 28.67 20.15
CA LEU A 60 -17.04 28.63 18.81
C LEU A 60 -15.56 28.24 18.84
N LEU A 61 -14.77 28.80 19.76
CA LEU A 61 -13.36 28.43 19.93
C LEU A 61 -13.20 26.95 20.29
N SER A 62 -14.05 26.42 21.18
CA SER A 62 -14.06 25.00 21.52
C SER A 62 -14.40 24.10 20.34
N ALA A 63 -15.40 24.48 19.55
CA ALA A 63 -15.79 23.75 18.34
C ALA A 63 -14.65 23.73 17.30
N VAL A 64 -14.02 24.88 17.05
CA VAL A 64 -12.87 25.00 16.14
C VAL A 64 -11.71 24.12 16.61
N ASN A 65 -11.35 24.17 17.89
CA ASN A 65 -10.27 23.35 18.45
C ASN A 65 -10.57 21.85 18.29
N THR A 66 -11.82 21.44 18.49
CA THR A 66 -12.25 20.04 18.32
C THR A 66 -12.12 19.59 16.86
N LEU A 67 -12.57 20.42 15.92
CA LEU A 67 -12.43 20.15 14.48
C LEU A 67 -10.96 20.08 14.04
N LEU A 68 -10.11 20.96 14.57
CA LEU A 68 -8.67 20.93 14.29
C LEU A 68 -8.03 19.62 14.77
N ARG A 69 -8.36 19.16 15.99
CA ARG A 69 -7.87 17.88 16.51
C ARG A 69 -8.35 16.70 15.67
N GLN A 70 -9.61 16.70 15.27
CA GLN A 70 -10.15 15.66 14.37
C GLN A 70 -9.45 15.66 13.02
N LYS A 71 -9.21 16.83 12.43
CA LYS A 71 -8.49 16.96 11.16
C LYS A 71 -7.05 16.43 11.28
N GLN A 72 -6.34 16.79 12.33
CA GLN A 72 -4.98 16.32 12.58
C GLN A 72 -4.92 14.79 12.71
N LYS A 73 -5.87 14.21 13.46
CA LYS A 73 -5.97 12.74 13.58
C LYS A 73 -6.30 12.07 12.25
N LEU A 74 -7.22 12.64 11.47
CA LEU A 74 -7.55 12.10 10.15
C LEU A 74 -6.35 12.16 9.20
N GLU A 75 -5.58 13.25 9.23
CA GLU A 75 -4.36 13.40 8.43
C GLU A 75 -3.28 12.38 8.84
N SER A 76 -3.14 12.06 10.14
CA SER A 76 -2.21 11.01 10.57
C SER A 76 -2.65 9.62 10.12
N ASP A 77 -3.94 9.31 10.25
CA ASP A 77 -4.49 8.00 9.87
C ASP A 77 -4.36 7.77 8.36
N ILE A 78 -4.59 8.80 7.54
CA ILE A 78 -4.39 8.74 6.08
C ILE A 78 -2.93 8.48 5.72
N LYS A 79 -1.98 9.15 6.39
CA LYS A 79 -0.55 8.93 6.14
C LYS A 79 -0.13 7.51 6.48
N GLN A 80 -0.58 6.98 7.61
CA GLN A 80 -0.32 5.59 8.00
C GLN A 80 -0.88 4.61 6.97
N LEU A 81 -2.11 4.82 6.50
CA LEU A 81 -2.70 3.98 5.46
C LEU A 81 -1.94 4.06 4.14
N GLN A 82 -1.46 5.24 3.75
CA GLN A 82 -0.63 5.41 2.56
C GLN A 82 0.69 4.63 2.67
N GLU A 83 1.35 4.70 3.82
CA GLU A 83 2.60 3.98 4.07
C GLU A 83 2.39 2.46 4.02
N VAL A 84 1.33 1.95 4.68
CA VAL A 84 0.98 0.53 4.63
C VAL A 84 0.68 0.09 3.20
N ASN A 85 -0.10 0.86 2.45
CA ASN A 85 -0.40 0.52 1.05
C ASN A 85 0.85 0.54 0.17
N GLN A 86 1.79 1.48 0.39
CA GLN A 86 3.07 1.50 -0.32
C GLN A 86 3.91 0.25 -0.01
N ASN A 87 3.98 -0.16 1.25
CA ASN A 87 4.69 -1.37 1.65
C ASN A 87 4.05 -2.62 1.03
N LEU A 88 2.72 -2.74 1.07
CA LEU A 88 2.00 -3.83 0.42
C LEU A 88 2.21 -3.85 -1.10
N GLU A 89 2.22 -2.67 -1.75
CA GLU A 89 2.57 -2.60 -3.17
C GLU A 89 3.99 -3.10 -3.44
N THR A 90 4.95 -2.81 -2.56
CA THR A 90 6.31 -3.33 -2.71
C THR A 90 6.39 -4.83 -2.50
N GLU A 91 5.70 -5.38 -1.49
CA GLU A 91 5.62 -6.81 -1.24
C GLU A 91 4.94 -7.56 -2.40
N ILE A 92 3.83 -7.04 -2.93
CA ILE A 92 3.12 -7.64 -4.08
C ILE A 92 3.96 -7.54 -5.37
N LYS A 93 4.73 -6.45 -5.54
CA LYS A 93 5.65 -6.30 -6.69
C LYS A 93 6.83 -7.28 -6.61
N GLN A 94 7.18 -7.79 -5.43
CA GLN A 94 8.15 -8.88 -5.35
C GLN A 94 7.57 -10.11 -6.03
N ARG A 95 8.29 -10.60 -7.03
CA ARG A 95 7.85 -11.75 -7.81
C ARG A 95 7.89 -12.99 -6.92
N ILE A 96 6.75 -13.68 -6.84
CA ILE A 96 6.64 -14.98 -6.17
C ILE A 96 7.66 -15.97 -6.75
N ILE A 97 7.80 -15.96 -8.07
CA ILE A 97 8.81 -16.76 -8.79
C ILE A 97 9.97 -15.83 -9.18
N PRO A 98 11.20 -16.08 -8.67
CA PRO A 98 12.35 -15.22 -8.94
C PRO A 98 12.77 -15.34 -10.40
N LYS A 99 13.23 -14.23 -10.99
CA LYS A 99 13.86 -14.30 -12.31
C LYS A 99 15.25 -14.91 -12.22
N ILE A 100 15.64 -15.58 -13.27
CA ILE A 100 17.02 -16.01 -13.48
C ILE A 100 17.83 -14.79 -13.95
N LEU A 101 18.83 -14.43 -13.16
CA LEU A 101 19.77 -13.34 -13.46
C LEU A 101 20.91 -13.82 -14.35
N ARG A 102 21.38 -15.05 -14.13
CA ARG A 102 22.52 -15.62 -14.86
C ARG A 102 22.55 -17.13 -14.73
N ILE A 103 23.09 -17.80 -15.76
CA ILE A 103 23.37 -19.23 -15.75
C ILE A 103 24.87 -19.46 -15.92
N GLN A 104 25.43 -20.38 -15.15
CA GLN A 104 26.81 -20.80 -15.23
C GLN A 104 26.89 -22.32 -15.14
N LYS A 105 27.52 -22.96 -16.12
CA LYS A 105 27.86 -24.38 -16.04
C LYS A 105 29.24 -24.55 -15.46
N ASN A 106 29.33 -25.40 -14.44
CA ASN A 106 30.59 -25.74 -13.80
C ASN A 106 31.30 -26.87 -14.57
N VAL A 107 32.59 -27.02 -14.34
CA VAL A 107 33.47 -28.03 -14.96
C VAL A 107 33.00 -29.46 -14.68
N ILE A 108 32.19 -29.65 -13.62
CA ILE A 108 31.64 -30.94 -13.15
C ILE A 108 30.25 -31.22 -13.78
N SER A 109 29.87 -30.53 -14.86
CA SER A 109 28.58 -30.67 -15.57
C SER A 109 27.33 -30.25 -14.79
N GLU A 110 27.50 -29.61 -13.63
CA GLU A 110 26.40 -28.99 -12.88
C GLU A 110 26.06 -27.62 -13.46
N ILE A 111 24.77 -27.34 -13.62
CA ILE A 111 24.29 -26.05 -14.10
C ILE A 111 23.78 -25.24 -12.91
N VAL A 112 24.46 -24.12 -12.67
CA VAL A 112 24.18 -23.20 -11.57
C VAL A 112 23.40 -22.00 -12.10
N PHE A 113 22.30 -21.69 -11.42
CA PHE A 113 21.43 -20.56 -11.72
C PHE A 113 21.57 -19.55 -10.58
N LEU A 114 21.78 -18.29 -10.95
CA LEU A 114 21.68 -17.17 -10.03
C LEU A 114 20.29 -16.55 -10.20
N LEU A 115 19.51 -16.50 -9.12
CA LEU A 115 18.15 -15.97 -9.13
C LEU A 115 18.06 -14.67 -8.33
N GLU A 116 17.03 -13.88 -8.64
CA GLU A 116 16.58 -12.79 -7.78
C GLU A 116 16.17 -13.31 -6.39
N THR A 117 16.13 -12.42 -5.42
CA THR A 117 15.67 -12.72 -4.05
C THR A 117 14.22 -13.17 -4.07
N SER A 118 13.91 -14.23 -3.31
CA SER A 118 12.54 -14.71 -3.10
C SER A 118 12.43 -15.38 -1.73
N GLU A 119 11.36 -15.07 -1.00
CA GLU A 119 11.09 -15.63 0.33
C GLU A 119 10.62 -17.09 0.29
N LEU A 120 10.21 -17.59 -0.89
CA LEU A 120 9.74 -18.98 -1.02
C LEU A 120 10.86 -20.01 -1.14
N PHE A 121 12.11 -19.56 -1.20
CA PHE A 121 13.29 -20.41 -1.35
C PHE A 121 14.10 -20.36 -0.06
N ALA A 122 14.56 -21.52 0.37
CA ALA A 122 15.44 -21.68 1.53
C ALA A 122 16.67 -22.50 1.12
N ASN A 123 17.76 -22.42 1.89
CA ASN A 123 18.90 -23.31 1.67
C ASN A 123 18.45 -24.77 1.71
N ASP A 124 19.01 -25.59 0.82
CA ASP A 124 18.76 -27.02 0.66
C ASP A 124 17.32 -27.43 0.28
N ILE A 125 16.44 -26.47 -0.06
CA ILE A 125 15.11 -26.83 -0.58
C ILE A 125 15.22 -27.44 -1.99
N TYR A 126 14.46 -28.49 -2.25
CA TYR A 126 14.30 -29.03 -3.60
C TYR A 126 13.50 -28.07 -4.48
N ILE A 127 13.96 -27.93 -5.71
CA ILE A 127 13.35 -27.04 -6.71
C ILE A 127 13.16 -27.79 -8.03
N SER A 128 12.21 -27.33 -8.82
CA SER A 128 11.91 -27.86 -10.14
C SER A 128 12.09 -26.78 -11.20
N PHE A 129 12.66 -27.18 -12.32
CA PHE A 129 12.93 -26.33 -13.47
C PHE A 129 11.93 -26.66 -14.58
N TYR A 130 11.26 -25.64 -15.09
CA TYR A 130 10.30 -25.73 -16.16
C TYR A 130 10.73 -24.87 -17.34
N TYR A 131 10.43 -25.33 -18.56
CA TYR A 131 10.54 -24.55 -19.78
C TYR A 131 9.15 -24.30 -20.35
N THR A 132 8.86 -23.04 -20.67
CA THR A 132 7.61 -22.64 -21.31
C THR A 132 7.77 -22.73 -22.82
N ASP A 133 6.99 -23.60 -23.47
CA ASP A 133 7.00 -23.72 -24.93
C ASP A 133 6.27 -22.55 -25.62
N ASP A 134 6.26 -22.57 -26.96
CA ASP A 134 5.63 -21.51 -27.75
C ASP A 134 4.10 -21.49 -27.62
N ASP A 135 3.49 -22.60 -27.22
CA ASP A 135 2.06 -22.73 -26.94
C ASP A 135 1.70 -22.32 -25.50
N GLY A 136 2.71 -22.04 -24.66
CA GLY A 136 2.56 -21.56 -23.30
C GLY A 136 2.49 -22.66 -22.23
N PHE A 137 2.79 -23.92 -22.56
CA PHE A 137 2.83 -25.00 -21.58
C PHE A 137 4.17 -25.05 -20.84
N GLU A 138 4.09 -25.20 -19.51
CA GLU A 138 5.26 -25.42 -18.66
C GLU A 138 5.63 -26.91 -18.64
N ASN A 139 6.79 -27.22 -19.20
CA ASN A 139 7.30 -28.57 -19.28
C ASN A 139 8.45 -28.76 -18.30
N LEU A 140 8.41 -29.82 -17.48
CA LEU A 140 9.47 -30.11 -16.51
C LEU A 140 10.76 -30.50 -17.24
N ILE A 141 11.80 -29.67 -17.10
CA ILE A 141 13.11 -29.89 -17.72
C ILE A 141 14.17 -30.41 -16.74
N GLY A 142 13.87 -30.44 -15.44
CA GLY A 142 14.71 -31.11 -14.46
C GLY A 142 14.44 -30.69 -13.02
N ILE A 143 15.21 -31.30 -12.11
CA ILE A 143 15.16 -31.03 -10.67
C ILE A 143 16.52 -30.60 -10.18
N GLY A 144 16.48 -29.82 -9.11
CA GLY A 144 17.65 -29.37 -8.41
C GLY A 144 17.37 -29.06 -6.95
N PHE A 145 18.27 -28.26 -6.39
CA PHE A 145 18.12 -27.73 -5.05
C PHE A 145 18.76 -26.34 -4.96
N VAL A 146 18.40 -25.59 -3.92
CA VAL A 146 19.07 -24.34 -3.58
C VAL A 146 20.36 -24.66 -2.82
N ASN A 147 21.50 -24.28 -3.39
CA ASN A 147 22.80 -24.49 -2.77
C ASN A 147 23.12 -23.43 -1.72
N LEU A 148 22.85 -22.16 -2.03
CA LEU A 148 23.18 -21.04 -1.13
C LEU A 148 22.33 -19.82 -1.42
N ILE A 149 21.80 -19.21 -0.36
CA ILE A 149 21.29 -17.84 -0.37
C ILE A 149 22.41 -16.91 0.09
N GLN A 150 22.80 -15.98 -0.77
CA GLN A 150 23.89 -15.04 -0.54
C GLN A 150 23.50 -13.98 0.50
N SER A 151 24.50 -13.26 1.03
CA SER A 151 24.30 -12.15 1.97
C SER A 151 23.44 -11.00 1.42
N ASP A 152 23.36 -10.87 0.09
CA ASP A 152 22.52 -9.89 -0.60
C ASP A 152 21.12 -10.44 -0.97
N GLY A 153 20.79 -11.65 -0.51
CA GLY A 153 19.51 -12.33 -0.75
C GLY A 153 19.41 -13.09 -2.07
N LYS A 154 20.40 -12.99 -2.96
CA LYS A 154 20.37 -13.72 -4.24
C LYS A 154 20.51 -15.22 -4.00
N ILE A 155 19.79 -15.99 -4.81
CA ILE A 155 19.70 -17.44 -4.63
C ILE A 155 20.60 -18.12 -5.65
N GLN A 156 21.42 -19.06 -5.21
CA GLN A 156 22.15 -19.99 -6.06
C GLN A 156 21.44 -21.33 -6.09
N ALA A 157 20.93 -21.70 -7.25
CA ALA A 157 20.21 -22.94 -7.50
C ALA A 157 21.05 -23.86 -8.40
N ILE A 158 21.08 -25.16 -8.10
CA ILE A 158 21.82 -26.15 -8.89
C ILE A 158 20.81 -27.08 -9.53
N LEU A 159 20.84 -27.21 -10.86
CA LEU A 159 20.18 -28.28 -11.60
C LEU A 159 21.07 -29.52 -11.56
N ASN A 160 20.65 -30.54 -10.82
CA ASN A 160 21.42 -31.78 -10.62
C ASN A 160 20.82 -32.98 -11.37
N GLN A 161 19.55 -32.91 -11.73
CA GLN A 161 18.85 -33.97 -12.44
C GLN A 161 18.15 -33.40 -13.69
N PRO A 162 18.91 -33.20 -14.79
CA PRO A 162 18.35 -32.75 -16.06
C PRO A 162 17.44 -33.83 -16.67
N SER A 163 16.34 -33.41 -17.29
CA SER A 163 15.45 -34.29 -18.06
C SER A 163 16.08 -34.63 -19.42
N PRO A 164 16.24 -35.92 -19.77
CA PRO A 164 16.83 -36.32 -21.06
C PRO A 164 16.07 -35.78 -22.28
N ASN A 165 14.76 -35.59 -22.15
CA ASN A 165 13.89 -35.13 -23.25
C ASN A 165 14.15 -33.67 -23.64
N TYR A 166 14.84 -32.91 -22.79
CA TYR A 166 15.11 -31.48 -22.98
C TYR A 166 16.62 -31.17 -23.02
N GLN A 167 17.46 -32.16 -23.32
CA GLN A 167 18.92 -31.99 -23.34
C GLN A 167 19.36 -30.86 -24.29
N ASN A 168 18.68 -30.70 -25.43
CA ASN A 168 18.92 -29.61 -26.38
C ASN A 168 18.73 -28.21 -25.77
N ILE A 169 17.72 -28.05 -24.91
CA ILE A 169 17.46 -26.80 -24.18
C ILE A 169 18.55 -26.60 -23.13
N ILE A 170 18.85 -27.65 -22.37
CA ILE A 170 19.83 -27.65 -21.28
C ILE A 170 21.24 -27.32 -21.78
N ASP A 171 21.65 -27.88 -22.92
CA ASP A 171 22.92 -27.57 -23.57
C ASP A 171 22.99 -26.13 -24.10
N SER A 172 21.84 -25.52 -24.39
CA SER A 172 21.75 -24.15 -24.89
C SER A 172 21.82 -23.10 -23.77
N LEU A 173 21.67 -23.49 -22.50
CA LEU A 173 21.66 -22.57 -21.36
C LEU A 173 22.99 -21.83 -21.15
N ASP A 174 24.11 -22.45 -21.54
CA ASP A 174 25.46 -21.88 -21.42
C ASP A 174 25.61 -20.56 -22.17
N LYS A 175 24.82 -20.36 -23.23
CA LYS A 175 24.86 -19.16 -24.08
C LYS A 175 24.26 -17.93 -23.40
N ASN A 176 23.60 -18.09 -22.26
CA ASN A 176 22.90 -17.00 -21.54
C ASN A 176 21.99 -16.15 -22.45
N ASP A 177 21.27 -16.80 -23.39
CA ASP A 177 20.33 -16.10 -24.27
C ASP A 177 19.15 -15.55 -23.45
N PRO A 178 18.93 -14.22 -23.40
CA PRO A 178 17.86 -13.62 -22.62
C PRO A 178 16.46 -14.19 -22.96
N LYS A 179 16.20 -14.49 -24.24
CA LYS A 179 14.90 -15.02 -24.67
C LYS A 179 14.66 -16.43 -24.15
N LEU A 180 15.71 -17.23 -24.07
CA LEU A 180 15.64 -18.58 -23.52
C LEU A 180 15.46 -18.54 -22.01
N ILE A 181 16.21 -17.67 -21.33
CA ILE A 181 16.15 -17.49 -19.88
C ILE A 181 14.75 -17.07 -19.43
N GLU A 182 14.11 -16.15 -20.14
CA GLU A 182 12.74 -15.69 -19.83
C GLU A 182 11.69 -16.80 -19.91
N LYS A 183 11.94 -17.86 -20.69
CA LYS A 183 11.04 -19.02 -20.80
C LYS A 183 11.24 -20.04 -19.68
N ILE A 184 12.30 -19.91 -18.87
CA ILE A 184 12.60 -20.86 -17.79
C ILE A 184 12.01 -20.37 -16.48
N ILE A 185 11.30 -21.26 -15.81
CA ILE A 185 10.59 -21.00 -14.57
C ILE A 185 11.12 -21.97 -13.52
N ILE A 186 11.44 -21.45 -12.33
CA ILE A 186 11.96 -22.25 -11.22
C ILE A 186 10.96 -22.20 -10.08
N LYS A 187 10.52 -23.36 -9.60
CA LYS A 187 9.51 -23.46 -8.55
C LYS A 187 10.09 -24.14 -7.30
N PRO A 188 9.76 -23.65 -6.09
CA PRO A 188 10.21 -24.24 -4.82
C PRO A 188 9.37 -25.47 -4.47
N SER A 189 9.37 -26.46 -5.36
CA SER A 189 8.65 -27.71 -5.21
C SER A 189 9.36 -28.84 -5.95
N ALA A 190 9.20 -30.05 -5.44
CA ALA A 190 9.59 -31.27 -6.11
C ALA A 190 8.34 -31.97 -6.67
N PRO A 191 8.30 -32.34 -7.96
CA PRO A 191 7.22 -33.14 -8.51
C PRO A 191 7.21 -34.53 -7.87
N ARG A 192 6.00 -35.06 -7.68
CA ARG A 192 5.76 -36.31 -6.93
C ARG A 192 6.49 -37.55 -7.48
N ASN A 193 6.73 -37.60 -8.79
CA ASN A 193 7.11 -38.83 -9.51
C ASN A 193 8.38 -38.70 -10.35
N PHE A 194 9.39 -37.92 -9.93
CA PHE A 194 10.57 -37.72 -10.77
C PHE A 194 11.45 -38.98 -10.96
N ASN A 195 11.45 -39.89 -9.98
CA ASN A 195 12.28 -41.10 -10.01
C ASN A 195 11.59 -42.34 -10.60
N THR A 196 10.34 -42.23 -11.03
CA THR A 196 9.64 -43.35 -11.67
C THR A 196 9.58 -43.06 -13.16
N GLY A 197 10.46 -43.69 -13.94
CA GLY A 197 10.37 -43.67 -15.41
C GLY A 197 9.11 -44.37 -15.93
N GLN A 198 7.94 -43.87 -15.55
CA GLN A 198 6.64 -44.31 -16.04
C GLN A 198 5.86 -43.10 -16.55
N PRO A 199 5.18 -43.27 -17.70
CA PRO A 199 4.35 -42.23 -18.32
C PRO A 199 3.19 -41.80 -17.43
#